data_AF-A0A950TUC8-F1
#
_entry.id   AF-A0A950TUC8-F1
#
_cell.length_a   1.000
_cell.length_b   1.000
_cell.length_c   1.000
_cell.angle_alpha   90.00
_cell.angle_beta   90.00
_cell.angle_gamma   90.00
#
_symmetry.space_group_name_H-M   'P 1'
#
loop_
_entity.id
_entity.type
_entity.pdbx_description
1 polymer ?
#
loop_
_entity_poly.entity_id
_entity_poly.type
_entity_poly.pdbx_seq_one_letter_code
_entity_poly.pdbx_strand_id
1 'polypeptide(L)' 'MKILPLREAEVSLSDLVEAAERGEATLVTKHGRAAAMIVPIEVGRRLFPGELPSFASLLVAIPDELEMERDRSSVGDVDL' A
#
# COMPACT_ATOMS: atom_id res chain seq x y z
N MET A 1 -0.30 -10.39 14.27
CA MET A 1 -0.15 -10.98 12.93
C MET A 1 0.18 -12.46 13.08
N LYS A 2 -0.65 -13.34 12.55
CA LYS A 2 -0.46 -14.80 12.60
C LYS A 2 0.45 -15.25 11.47
N ILE A 3 1.21 -16.33 11.66
CA ILE A 3 2.03 -16.96 10.61
C ILE A 3 1.61 -18.43 10.52
N LEU A 4 1.31 -18.92 9.32
CA LEU A 4 0.97 -20.34 9.13
C LEU A 4 1.43 -20.89 7.77
N PRO A 5 1.61 -22.21 7.64
CA PRO A 5 1.94 -22.84 6.36
C PRO A 5 0.74 -22.88 5.41
N LEU A 6 1.01 -22.88 4.11
CA LEU A 6 -0.01 -22.89 3.05
C LEU A 6 -1.06 -24.00 3.22
N ARG A 7 -0.64 -25.20 3.62
CA ARG A 7 -1.54 -26.34 3.85
C ARG A 7 -2.59 -26.07 4.93
N GLU A 8 -2.23 -25.35 6.00
CA GLU A 8 -3.19 -24.95 7.04
C GLU A 8 -4.08 -23.82 6.54
N ALA A 9 -3.56 -22.93 5.70
CA ALA A 9 -4.31 -21.80 5.15
C ALA A 9 -5.45 -22.25 4.24
N GLU A 10 -5.21 -23.31 3.44
CA GLU A 10 -6.23 -23.88 2.55
C GLU A 10 -7.44 -24.43 3.32
N VAL A 11 -7.20 -25.06 4.48
CA VAL A 11 -8.26 -25.67 5.28
C VAL A 11 -8.99 -24.64 6.13
N SER A 12 -8.31 -23.56 6.55
CA SER A 12 -8.86 -22.54 7.45
C SER A 12 -9.17 -21.21 6.76
N LEU A 13 -9.28 -21.18 5.42
CA LEU A 13 -9.36 -19.94 4.65
C LEU A 13 -10.51 -19.03 5.10
N SER A 14 -11.68 -19.60 5.41
CA SER A 14 -12.83 -18.84 5.91
C SER A 14 -12.50 -18.07 7.18
N ASP A 15 -11.93 -18.75 8.18
CA ASP A 15 -11.52 -18.15 9.45
C ASP A 15 -10.45 -17.06 9.26
N LEU A 16 -9.55 -17.24 8.28
CA LEU A 16 -8.52 -16.25 7.96
C LEU A 16 -9.11 -15.00 7.30
N VAL A 17 -10.15 -15.15 6.47
CA VAL A 17 -10.89 -14.02 5.90
C VAL A 17 -11.65 -13.28 6.99
N GLU A 18 -12.36 -13.98 7.88
CA GLU A 18 -13.04 -13.35 9.02
C GLU A 18 -12.06 -12.62 9.96
N ALA A 19 -10.87 -13.18 10.18
CA ALA A 19 -9.82 -12.50 10.93
C ALA A 19 -9.38 -11.20 10.24
N ALA A 20 -9.21 -11.22 8.92
CA ALA A 20 -8.89 -10.03 8.14
C ALA A 20 -10.01 -8.99 8.18
N GLU A 21 -11.28 -9.39 8.17
CA GLU A 21 -12.42 -8.48 8.36
C GLU A 21 -12.39 -7.79 9.73
N ARG A 22 -11.89 -8.47 10.77
CA ARG A 22 -11.66 -7.89 12.10
C ARG A 22 -10.37 -7.06 12.22
N GLY A 23 -9.62 -6.87 11.14
CA GLY A 23 -8.38 -6.10 11.14
C GLY A 23 -7.10 -6.91 11.37
N GLU A 24 -7.18 -8.24 11.47
CA GLU A 24 -6.05 -9.09 11.79
C GLU A 24 -5.33 -9.60 10.54
N ALA A 25 -4.05 -9.23 10.39
CA ALA A 25 -3.22 -9.71 9.29
C ALA A 25 -2.65 -11.13 9.54
N THR A 26 -2.53 -11.90 8.47
CA THR A 26 -1.99 -13.26 8.48
C THR A 26 -0.96 -13.49 7.38
N LEU A 27 0.25 -13.95 7.73
CA LEU A 27 1.31 -14.32 6.81
C LEU A 27 1.22 -15.82 6.48
N VAL A 28 1.13 -16.14 5.19
CA VAL A 28 1.14 -17.51 4.67
C VAL A 28 2.53 -17.85 4.18
N THR A 29 3.06 -18.98 4.64
CA THR A 29 4.37 -19.50 4.24
C THR A 29 4.26 -20.71 3.32
N LYS A 30 5.15 -20.82 2.33
CA LYS A 30 5.27 -21.99 1.46
C LYS A 30 6.71 -22.52 1.53
N HIS A 31 6.86 -23.78 1.92
CA HIS A 31 8.17 -24.39 2.17
C HIS A 31 9.05 -23.56 3.13
N GLY A 32 8.45 -23.06 4.22
CA GLY A 32 9.15 -22.27 5.24
C GLY A 32 9.48 -20.82 4.87
N ARG A 33 9.09 -20.35 3.67
CA ARG A 33 9.33 -18.97 3.22
C ARG A 33 8.02 -18.18 3.17
N ALA A 34 8.08 -16.90 3.52
CA ALA A 34 6.97 -15.97 3.31
C ALA A 34 6.53 -15.99 1.84
N ALA A 35 5.25 -16.25 1.59
CA ALA A 35 4.72 -16.42 0.24
C ALA A 35 3.58 -15.43 -0.07
N ALA A 36 2.68 -15.22 0.89
CA ALA A 36 1.56 -14.29 0.74
C ALA A 36 1.13 -13.75 2.11
N MET A 37 0.32 -12.70 2.10
CA MET A 37 -0.33 -12.17 3.30
C MET A 37 -1.80 -11.92 3.01
N ILE A 38 -2.67 -12.29 3.96
CA ILE A 38 -4.09 -11.94 3.97
C ILE A 38 -4.23 -10.75 4.92
N VAL A 39 -4.79 -9.66 4.42
CA VAL A 39 -4.93 -8.37 5.11
C VAL A 39 -6.34 -7.80 4.87
N PRO A 40 -6.80 -6.86 5.72
CA PRO A 40 -8.04 -6.14 5.47
C PRO A 40 -8.00 -5.42 4.11
N ILE A 41 -9.13 -5.37 3.41
CA ILE A 41 -9.20 -4.77 2.06
C ILE A 41 -8.72 -3.31 2.02
N GLU A 42 -9.03 -2.54 3.06
CA GLU A 42 -8.61 -1.14 3.16
C GLU A 42 -7.09 -0.98 3.31
N VAL A 43 -6.43 -1.93 3.97
CA VAL A 43 -4.95 -1.97 4.03
C VAL A 43 -4.40 -2.32 2.65
N GLY A 44 -4.97 -3.34 1.99
CA GLY A 44 -4.59 -3.75 0.64
C GLY A 44 -4.69 -2.60 -0.37
N ARG A 45 -5.81 -1.86 -0.37
CA ARG A 45 -6.06 -0.72 -1.27
C ARG A 45 -5.07 0.43 -1.07
N ARG A 46 -4.61 0.66 0.16
CA ARG A 46 -3.59 1.69 0.46
C ARG A 46 -2.21 1.30 -0.07
N LEU A 47 -1.86 0.00 -0.01
CA LEU A 47 -0.56 -0.50 -0.46
C LEU A 47 -0.51 -0.73 -1.97
N PHE A 48 -1.63 -1.16 -2.54
CA PHE A 48 -1.80 -1.48 -3.96
C PHE A 48 -3.02 -0.74 -4.51
N PRO A 49 -2.91 0.59 -4.71
CA PRO A 49 -4.02 1.36 -5.27
C PRO A 49 -4.33 0.83 -6.68
N GLY A 50 -5.62 0.52 -6.93
CA GLY A 50 -6.06 -0.05 -8.20
C GLY A 50 -5.83 0.89 -9.40
N GLU A 51 -5.87 2.20 -9.15
CA GLU A 51 -5.41 3.23 -10.06
C GLU A 51 -4.45 4.14 -9.31
N LEU A 52 -3.26 4.36 -9.88
CA LEU A 52 -2.39 5.42 -9.41
C LEU A 52 -3.07 6.77 -9.73
N PRO A 53 -3.10 7.71 -8.78
CA PRO A 53 -3.63 9.04 -9.07
C PRO A 53 -2.88 9.62 -10.26
N SER A 54 -3.63 10.22 -11.19
CA SER A 54 -3.01 10.92 -12.32
C SER A 54 -2.12 12.04 -11.80
N PHE A 55 -1.12 12.45 -12.58
CA PHE A 55 -0.29 13.58 -12.21
C PHE A 55 -1.12 14.85 -11.94
N ALA A 56 -2.17 15.08 -12.73
CA ALA A 56 -3.11 16.18 -12.49
C ALA A 56 -3.83 16.05 -11.13
N SER A 57 -4.28 14.84 -10.76
CA SER A 57 -4.92 14.58 -9.46
C SER A 57 -3.97 14.84 -8.29
N LEU A 58 -2.69 14.55 -8.45
CA LEU A 58 -1.66 14.86 -7.46
C LEU A 58 -1.43 16.37 -7.33
N LEU A 59 -1.40 17.11 -8.44
CA LEU A 59 -1.27 18.57 -8.42
C LEU A 59 -2.46 19.26 -7.73
N VAL A 60 -3.67 18.74 -7.91
CA VAL A 60 -4.88 19.26 -7.23
C VAL A 60 -4.86 18.94 -5.73
N ALA A 61 -4.20 17.87 -5.32
CA ALA A 61 -4.10 17.48 -3.90
C ALA A 61 -3.06 18.29 -3.11
N ILE A 62 -2.33 19.21 -3.75
CA ILE A 62 -1.38 20.11 -3.08
C ILE A 62 -2.18 21.04 -2.16
N PRO A 63 -1.88 21.09 -0.84
CA PRO A 63 -2.53 22.01 0.08
C PRO A 63 -2.39 23.47 -0.36
N ASP A 64 -3.50 24.22 -0.29
CA ASP A 64 -3.52 25.66 -0.61
C ASP A 64 -2.62 26.50 0.31
N GLU A 65 -2.27 25.96 1.47
CA GLU A 65 -1.41 26.58 2.48
C GLU A 65 0.09 26.51 2.16
N LEU A 66 0.48 25.78 1.10
CA LEU A 66 1.86 25.74 0.65
C LEU A 66 2.21 27.04 -0.06
N GLU A 67 2.85 27.96 0.67
CA GLU A 67 3.51 29.12 0.09
C GLU A 67 4.74 28.65 -0.72
N MET A 68 4.52 28.43 -2.01
CA MET A 68 5.60 28.11 -2.96
C MET A 68 6.06 29.38 -3.65
N GLU A 69 7.31 29.77 -3.43
CA GLU A 69 7.93 30.83 -4.22
C GLU A 69 8.29 30.29 -5.61
N ARG A 70 7.78 30.93 -6.66
CA ARG A 70 8.12 30.55 -8.04
C ARG A 70 9.56 30.97 -8.29
N ASP A 71 10.45 30.00 -8.50
CA ASP A 71 11.79 30.29 -8.98
C ASP A 71 11.71 30.96 -10.36
N ARG A 72 12.37 32.11 -10.49
CA ARG A 72 12.45 32.93 -11.70
C ARG A 72 13.85 32.92 -12.31
N SER A 73 14.77 32.13 -11.76
CA SER A 73 16.09 31.94 -12.33
C SER A 73 15.98 31.43 -13.77
N SER A 74 16.91 31.88 -14.63
CA SER A 74 17.02 31.31 -15.97
C SER A 74 17.55 29.89 -15.86
N VAL A 75 17.14 28.99 -16.77
CA VAL A 75 17.63 27.60 -16.80
C VAL A 75 19.16 27.52 -16.88
N GLY A 76 19.83 28.55 -17.41
CA GLY A 76 21.28 28.62 -17.50
C GLY A 76 22.01 29.08 -16.23
N ASP A 77 21.28 29.56 -15.21
CA ASP A 77 21.86 30.04 -13.94
C ASP A 77 21.86 28.94 -12.84
N VAL A 78 21.32 27.75 -13.15
CA VAL A 78 21.30 26.60 -12.24
C VAL A 78 22.55 25.77 -12.46
N ASP A 79 23.47 25.81 -11.49
CA ASP A 79 24.64 24.92 -11.47
C ASP A 79 24.19 23.52 -11.03
N LEU A 80 24.33 22.51 -11.91
CA LEU A 80 23.91 21.12 -11.71
C LEU A 80 25.04 20.25 -11.14
#